data_AF-A0A6J1MKK7-F1
#
_entry.id   AF-A0A6J1MKK7-F1
#
_cell.length_a   1.000
_cell.length_b   1.000
_cell.length_c   1.000
_cell.angle_alpha   90.00
_cell.angle_beta   90.00
_cell.angle_gamma   90.00
#
_symmetry.space_group_name_H-M   'P 1'
#
loop_
_entity.id
_entity.type
_entity.pdbx_description
1 polymer ?
#
loop_
_entity_poly.entity_id
_entity_poly.type
_entity_poly.pdbx_seq_one_letter_code
_entity_poly.pdbx_strand_id
1 'polypeptide(L)'
;MYKLLLLVFFAFVFSVTYGAANEKRVICYYGSWATYRNSLGKFDVSDINAGLCTHLVYTFLGINTKGAVISLDPYLDYADNWGKDNLRKFNALKQQNPELKTLIAVGGWNEGSAKYSLMAAKPALRKNFIDTALEMVRKYNFDGLDIDWEYPNRYDSVYGPADVNNFSVLLKELREEFDKYGLLLTAAASSVKKVASQSYDIPVISQYLDFINVMAYDMYVATNPVTGHNAPLHKNANDEDVPIEDLYTVDGVLEYWLSQGCPSEKLVLGVPLYGHTFKLTNAKDNGVKALSNGPGIAGPYTATNGVIGYNELCQKFGKESWNLLYDDSAKVPYAVQNDNWISYDDADSLTEKVQYALKHNVTGVMVWSIETDDFRAICQDEDYPLLRAINNALGRDVVAPSITPAHPQIPATTVSTIICKEDGFQANPEDCSSFYYCIRDANGNLVPKLLHCPANLVWDQTNQICNYPDQVIC
;
A
#
# COMPACT_ATOMS: atom_id res chain seq x y z
N MET A 1 -39.74 16.48 71.53
CA MET A 1 -40.61 16.24 70.36
C MET A 1 -39.89 16.73 69.12
N TYR A 2 -39.74 15.81 68.16
CA TYR A 2 -39.07 15.83 66.86
C TYR A 2 -38.96 17.16 66.08
N LYS A 3 -37.76 17.44 65.53
CA LYS A 3 -37.41 17.18 64.11
C LYS A 3 -36.00 17.71 63.81
N LEU A 4 -35.07 16.83 63.47
CA LEU A 4 -33.81 17.17 62.80
C LEU A 4 -33.91 16.60 61.38
N LEU A 5 -33.96 17.47 60.37
CA LEU A 5 -33.95 17.09 58.95
C LEU A 5 -32.50 16.86 58.52
N LEU A 6 -32.18 15.64 58.10
CA LEU A 6 -30.97 15.30 57.35
C LEU A 6 -31.33 15.32 55.86
N LEU A 7 -30.79 16.28 55.12
CA LEU A 7 -30.81 16.31 53.64
C LEU A 7 -29.53 15.62 53.16
N VAL A 8 -29.70 14.42 52.59
CA VAL A 8 -28.63 13.70 51.89
C VAL A 8 -28.73 14.06 50.41
N PHE A 9 -27.75 14.81 49.90
CA PHE A 9 -27.59 15.07 48.47
C PHE A 9 -26.88 13.86 47.83
N PHE A 10 -27.59 13.08 47.03
CA PHE A 10 -27.00 12.09 46.13
C PHE A 10 -26.64 12.79 44.81
N ALA A 11 -25.35 13.03 44.58
CA ALA A 11 -24.86 13.43 43.26
C ALA A 11 -24.72 12.18 42.38
N PHE A 12 -25.64 11.99 41.43
CA PHE A 12 -25.50 11.02 40.36
C PHE A 12 -24.48 11.56 39.34
N VAL A 13 -23.26 11.02 39.37
CA VAL A 13 -22.29 11.22 38.29
C VAL A 13 -22.70 10.29 37.15
N PHE A 14 -23.34 10.83 36.11
CA PHE A 14 -23.45 10.16 34.82
C PHE A 14 -22.06 10.17 34.18
N SER A 15 -21.31 9.08 34.33
CA SER A 15 -20.18 8.79 33.44
C SER A 15 -20.74 8.50 32.06
N VAL A 16 -20.73 9.51 31.19
CA VAL A 16 -20.86 9.30 29.75
C VAL A 16 -19.57 8.60 29.33
N THR A 17 -19.60 7.28 29.26
CA THR A 17 -18.61 6.54 28.49
C THR A 17 -18.89 6.85 27.03
N TYR A 18 -18.27 7.90 26.50
CA TYR A 18 -17.96 7.93 25.08
C TYR A 18 -17.08 6.71 24.86
N GLY A 19 -17.66 5.61 24.36
CA GLY A 19 -16.85 4.60 23.71
C GLY A 19 -16.12 5.34 22.60
N ALA A 20 -14.81 5.50 22.73
CA ALA A 20 -14.00 5.90 21.59
C ALA A 20 -14.33 4.88 20.50
N ALA A 21 -15.01 5.31 19.45
CA ALA A 21 -15.10 4.50 18.26
C ALA A 21 -13.64 4.22 17.88
N ASN A 22 -13.21 2.96 17.94
CA ASN A 22 -11.86 2.60 17.52
C ASN A 22 -11.73 3.05 16.07
N GLU A 23 -10.94 4.10 15.83
CA GLU A 23 -10.70 4.60 14.48
C GLU A 23 -10.18 3.45 13.63
N LYS A 24 -10.78 3.26 12.46
CA LYS A 24 -10.39 2.19 11.55
C LYS A 24 -9.01 2.49 10.99
N ARG A 25 -8.16 1.47 10.96
CA ARG A 25 -6.77 1.62 10.48
C ARG A 25 -6.74 1.68 8.96
N VAL A 26 -5.90 2.57 8.45
CA VAL A 26 -5.41 2.57 7.06
C VAL A 26 -3.90 2.37 7.12
N ILE A 27 -3.43 1.22 6.65
CA ILE A 27 -2.02 0.80 6.67
C ILE A 27 -1.46 0.94 5.26
N CYS A 28 -0.54 1.87 5.06
CA CYS A 28 0.00 2.19 3.74
C CYS A 28 1.43 1.68 3.61
N TYR A 29 1.65 0.71 2.71
CA TYR A 29 3.00 0.25 2.38
C TYR A 29 3.63 1.17 1.32
N TYR A 30 4.88 1.58 1.58
CA TYR A 30 5.70 2.39 0.68
C TYR A 30 6.87 1.57 0.14
N GLY A 31 6.86 1.29 -1.17
CA GLY A 31 7.98 0.67 -1.87
C GLY A 31 9.13 1.67 -2.05
N SER A 32 10.18 1.57 -1.25
CA SER A 32 11.27 2.56 -1.24
C SER A 32 11.99 2.71 -2.58
N TRP A 33 12.02 1.63 -3.38
CA TRP A 33 12.60 1.62 -4.73
C TRP A 33 11.87 2.53 -5.72
N ALA A 34 10.64 2.97 -5.40
CA ALA A 34 9.87 3.89 -6.25
C ALA A 34 10.54 5.26 -6.43
N THR A 35 11.49 5.62 -5.55
CA THR A 35 12.34 6.82 -5.71
C THR A 35 13.13 6.82 -7.03
N TYR A 36 13.41 5.64 -7.58
CA TYR A 36 14.21 5.42 -8.78
C TYR A 36 13.38 5.24 -10.05
N ARG A 37 12.04 5.26 -9.96
CA ARG A 37 11.19 5.33 -11.15
C ARG A 37 11.45 6.65 -11.87
N ASN A 38 11.33 6.62 -13.19
CA ASN A 38 11.57 7.79 -14.02
C ASN A 38 10.30 8.65 -14.13
N SER A 39 10.49 9.95 -14.39
CA SER A 39 9.42 10.88 -14.76
C SER A 39 8.25 10.89 -13.75
N LEU A 40 6.99 10.88 -14.21
CA LEU A 40 5.80 10.92 -13.37
C LEU A 40 5.68 9.74 -12.40
N GLY A 41 6.36 8.63 -12.67
CA GLY A 41 6.35 7.46 -11.80
C GLY A 41 7.27 7.57 -10.59
N LYS A 42 8.18 8.56 -10.56
CA LYS A 42 9.06 8.81 -9.41
C LYS A 42 8.21 9.13 -8.18
N PHE A 43 8.46 8.40 -7.09
CA PHE A 43 7.77 8.59 -5.81
C PHE A 43 8.78 8.59 -4.66
N ASP A 44 8.95 9.73 -4.02
CA ASP A 44 9.79 9.95 -2.85
C ASP A 44 8.94 10.07 -1.58
N VAL A 45 9.58 10.02 -0.42
CA VAL A 45 8.90 10.26 0.87
C VAL A 45 8.12 11.57 0.88
N SER A 46 8.59 12.60 0.17
CA SER A 46 7.92 13.90 0.08
C SER A 46 6.59 13.87 -0.68
N ASP A 47 6.34 12.85 -1.49
CA ASP A 47 5.06 12.69 -2.19
C ASP A 47 3.98 12.12 -1.25
N ILE A 48 4.36 11.47 -0.14
CA ILE A 48 3.43 10.83 0.82
C ILE A 48 2.58 11.88 1.53
N ASN A 49 1.26 11.75 1.37
CA ASN A 49 0.29 12.49 2.18
C ASN A 49 0.00 11.74 3.50
N ALA A 50 0.67 12.17 4.58
CA ALA A 50 0.58 11.54 5.90
C ALA A 50 -0.82 11.59 6.55
N GLY A 51 -1.76 12.39 6.03
CA GLY A 51 -3.13 12.46 6.52
C GLY A 51 -4.02 11.31 6.03
N LEU A 52 -3.67 10.67 4.91
CA LEU A 52 -4.45 9.59 4.32
C LEU A 52 -4.24 8.22 5.00
N CYS A 53 -3.21 8.10 5.84
CA CYS A 53 -2.81 6.84 6.48
C CYS A 53 -2.78 6.99 8.00
N THR A 54 -3.19 5.94 8.71
CA THR A 54 -2.98 5.84 10.17
C THR A 54 -1.63 5.21 10.51
N HIS A 55 -1.17 4.31 9.64
CA HIS A 55 0.11 3.64 9.75
C HIS A 55 0.80 3.66 8.39
N LEU A 56 2.09 3.93 8.38
CA LEU A 56 2.95 3.90 7.20
C LEU A 56 4.05 2.86 7.41
N VAL A 57 4.26 1.99 6.42
CA VAL A 57 5.23 0.89 6.48
C VAL A 57 6.32 1.10 5.43
N TYR A 58 7.57 1.30 5.88
CA TYR A 58 8.73 1.45 5.00
C TYR A 58 9.19 0.09 4.50
N THR A 59 9.21 -0.12 3.19
CA THR A 59 9.57 -1.41 2.59
C THR A 59 10.77 -1.30 1.65
N PHE A 60 11.77 -2.17 1.68
CA PHE A 60 12.04 -3.22 2.68
C PHE A 60 13.44 -3.09 3.24
N LEU A 61 13.59 -3.51 4.49
CA LEU A 61 14.85 -4.02 5.00
C LEU A 61 14.89 -5.54 4.80
N GLY A 62 16.06 -6.14 4.91
CA GLY A 62 16.25 -7.58 4.78
C GLY A 62 17.03 -8.17 5.95
N ILE A 63 17.46 -9.41 5.79
CA ILE A 63 18.36 -10.07 6.76
C ILE A 63 19.60 -10.64 6.08
N ASN A 64 20.70 -10.66 6.82
CA ASN A 64 21.89 -11.41 6.42
C ASN A 64 21.86 -12.86 6.95
N THR A 65 22.87 -13.66 6.58
CA THR A 65 22.97 -15.08 6.97
C THR A 65 23.18 -15.33 8.47
N LYS A 66 23.48 -14.28 9.24
CA LYS A 66 23.58 -14.33 10.72
C LYS A 66 22.26 -13.89 11.38
N GLY A 67 21.20 -13.67 10.60
CA GLY A 67 19.90 -13.22 11.10
C GLY A 67 19.85 -11.75 11.48
N ALA A 68 20.90 -10.95 11.26
CA ALA A 68 20.81 -9.51 11.57
C ALA A 68 20.02 -8.77 10.49
N VAL A 69 19.17 -7.84 10.93
CA VAL A 69 18.45 -6.90 10.06
C VAL A 69 19.45 -5.96 9.39
N ILE A 70 19.29 -5.77 8.08
CA ILE A 70 20.13 -4.92 7.24
C ILE A 70 19.29 -4.07 6.29
N SER A 71 19.84 -2.91 5.90
CA SER A 71 19.32 -2.14 4.77
C SER A 71 19.62 -2.87 3.45
N LEU A 72 18.62 -2.89 2.55
CA LEU A 72 18.76 -3.41 1.19
C LEU A 72 19.26 -2.34 0.21
N ASP A 73 19.12 -1.06 0.54
CA ASP A 73 19.69 0.07 -0.18
C ASP A 73 20.31 1.11 0.78
N PRO A 74 21.56 0.88 1.26
CA PRO A 74 22.19 1.78 2.22
C PRO A 74 22.38 3.21 1.71
N TYR A 75 22.47 3.40 0.39
CA TYR A 75 22.64 4.72 -0.21
C TYR A 75 21.34 5.54 -0.09
N LEU A 76 20.18 4.92 -0.27
CA LEU A 76 18.90 5.56 -0.03
C LEU A 76 18.63 5.72 1.47
N ASP A 77 18.75 4.62 2.21
CA ASP A 77 18.21 4.50 3.57
C ASP A 77 18.95 5.36 4.61
N TYR A 78 20.27 5.50 4.47
CA TYR A 78 21.13 6.11 5.50
C TYR A 78 21.66 7.48 5.07
N ALA A 79 22.05 8.32 6.04
CA ALA A 79 22.75 9.59 5.79
C ALA A 79 24.27 9.40 5.55
N ASP A 80 24.82 8.29 6.04
CA ASP A 80 26.25 8.01 5.96
C ASP A 80 26.70 7.93 4.49
N ASN A 81 27.94 8.32 4.21
CA ASN A 81 28.52 8.29 2.86
C ASN A 81 27.68 9.03 1.79
N TRP A 82 27.21 10.24 2.11
CA TRP A 82 26.36 11.06 1.22
C TRP A 82 25.05 10.40 0.81
N GLY A 83 24.56 9.45 1.63
CA GLY A 83 23.28 8.81 1.42
C GLY A 83 22.10 9.76 1.66
N LYS A 84 20.91 9.34 1.23
CA LYS A 84 19.72 10.18 1.15
C LYS A 84 18.92 10.26 2.45
N ASP A 85 19.30 9.52 3.49
CA ASP A 85 18.67 9.51 4.83
C ASP A 85 17.15 9.23 4.79
N ASN A 86 16.72 8.35 3.88
CA ASN A 86 15.31 8.13 3.58
C ASN A 86 14.53 7.57 4.77
N LEU A 87 15.17 6.76 5.64
CA LEU A 87 14.54 6.24 6.85
C LEU A 87 14.15 7.35 7.83
N ARG A 88 15.03 8.34 8.04
CA ARG A 88 14.71 9.48 8.92
C ARG A 88 13.67 10.39 8.29
N LYS A 89 13.76 10.64 6.97
CA LYS A 89 12.76 11.43 6.24
C LYS A 89 11.37 10.81 6.35
N PHE A 90 11.27 9.50 6.16
CA PHE A 90 10.01 8.77 6.27
C PHE A 90 9.41 8.89 7.67
N ASN A 91 10.22 8.67 8.71
CA ASN A 91 9.76 8.81 10.07
C ASN A 91 9.37 10.27 10.44
N ALA A 92 9.98 11.26 9.80
CA ALA A 92 9.65 12.67 10.00
C ALA A 92 8.25 13.05 9.49
N LEU A 93 7.56 12.20 8.72
CA LEU A 93 6.15 12.40 8.35
C LEU A 93 5.23 12.52 9.57
N LYS A 94 5.64 11.96 10.74
CA LYS A 94 4.94 12.17 12.02
C LYS A 94 4.90 13.64 12.47
N GLN A 95 5.75 14.51 11.91
CA GLN A 95 5.67 15.96 12.16
C GLN A 95 4.49 16.60 11.42
N GLN A 96 4.04 16.00 10.32
CA GLN A 96 2.86 16.44 9.58
C GLN A 96 1.57 15.87 10.18
N ASN A 97 1.64 14.64 10.70
CA ASN A 97 0.55 13.98 11.40
C ASN A 97 1.08 13.31 12.70
N PRO A 98 0.94 13.94 13.88
CA PRO A 98 1.46 13.40 15.14
C PRO A 98 0.84 12.07 15.61
N GLU A 99 -0.34 11.71 15.09
CA GLU A 99 -1.02 10.45 15.42
C GLU A 99 -0.55 9.27 14.54
N LEU A 100 0.11 9.58 13.42
CA LEU A 100 0.67 8.60 12.49
C LEU A 100 1.65 7.66 13.20
N LYS A 101 1.53 6.37 12.89
CA LYS A 101 2.51 5.34 13.26
C LYS A 101 3.36 4.96 12.06
N THR A 102 4.67 4.79 12.27
CA THR A 102 5.60 4.37 11.24
C THR A 102 6.23 3.03 11.62
N LEU A 103 6.23 2.07 10.71
CA LEU A 103 6.86 0.75 10.88
C LEU A 103 7.93 0.54 9.81
N ILE A 104 8.89 -0.33 10.11
CA ILE A 104 9.83 -0.88 9.13
C ILE A 104 9.36 -2.31 8.80
N ALA A 105 9.21 -2.64 7.51
CA ALA A 105 9.02 -4.03 7.09
C ALA A 105 10.36 -4.72 6.80
N VAL A 106 10.50 -5.96 7.26
CA VAL A 106 11.64 -6.83 6.94
C VAL A 106 11.14 -8.06 6.20
N GLY A 107 11.65 -8.28 4.97
CA GLY A 107 11.20 -9.36 4.10
C GLY A 107 10.85 -8.93 2.70
N GLY A 108 9.67 -9.34 2.24
CA GLY A 108 9.16 -9.15 0.90
C GLY A 108 9.63 -10.22 -0.09
N TRP A 109 8.86 -10.40 -1.16
CA TRP A 109 9.07 -11.41 -2.21
C TRP A 109 10.53 -11.62 -2.66
N ASN A 110 11.28 -10.53 -2.90
CA ASN A 110 12.65 -10.61 -3.43
C ASN A 110 13.69 -11.11 -2.41
N GLU A 111 13.38 -11.09 -1.11
CA GLU A 111 14.27 -11.59 -0.06
C GLU A 111 14.21 -13.12 0.10
N GLY A 112 13.16 -13.78 -0.43
CA GLY A 112 12.95 -15.22 -0.38
C GLY A 112 12.67 -15.78 1.02
N SER A 113 12.64 -17.11 1.15
CA SER A 113 12.28 -17.80 2.39
C SER A 113 13.48 -18.46 3.10
N ALA A 114 14.56 -18.83 2.37
CA ALA A 114 15.66 -19.62 2.94
C ALA A 114 16.35 -18.95 4.15
N LYS A 115 16.67 -17.64 4.06
CA LYS A 115 17.34 -16.91 5.15
C LYS A 115 16.47 -16.82 6.40
N TYR A 116 15.16 -16.63 6.22
CA TYR A 116 14.20 -16.52 7.31
C TYR A 116 13.96 -17.86 7.99
N SER A 117 13.84 -18.93 7.20
CA SER A 117 13.79 -20.31 7.72
C SER A 117 15.02 -20.64 8.57
N LEU A 118 16.22 -20.30 8.08
CA LEU A 118 17.47 -20.49 8.83
C LEU A 118 17.53 -19.67 10.12
N MET A 119 17.10 -18.41 10.08
CA MET A 119 17.10 -17.50 11.23
C MET A 119 16.10 -17.96 12.30
N ALA A 120 14.85 -18.24 11.90
CA ALA A 120 13.77 -18.61 12.80
C ALA A 120 14.04 -19.94 13.53
N ALA A 121 14.73 -20.90 12.89
CA ALA A 121 15.02 -22.20 13.49
C ALA A 121 16.07 -22.17 14.62
N LYS A 122 16.89 -21.12 14.71
CA LYS A 122 18.06 -21.08 15.62
C LYS A 122 17.92 -19.98 16.67
N PRO A 123 17.85 -20.30 17.97
CA PRO A 123 17.69 -19.30 19.04
C PRO A 123 18.73 -18.18 19.00
N ALA A 124 19.99 -18.49 18.70
CA ALA A 124 21.04 -17.48 18.58
C ALA A 124 20.83 -16.52 17.38
N LEU A 125 20.28 -17.00 16.26
CA LEU A 125 20.00 -16.15 15.11
C LEU A 125 18.72 -15.34 15.31
N ARG A 126 17.68 -15.93 15.92
CA ARG A 126 16.49 -15.19 16.36
C ARG A 126 16.85 -14.06 17.31
N LYS A 127 17.70 -14.34 18.31
CA LYS A 127 18.18 -13.30 19.23
C LYS A 127 18.89 -12.17 18.48
N ASN A 128 19.78 -12.50 17.55
CA ASN A 128 20.49 -11.49 16.76
C ASN A 128 19.52 -10.68 15.87
N PHE A 129 18.50 -11.33 15.30
CA PHE A 129 17.42 -10.66 14.57
C PHE A 129 16.69 -9.67 15.46
N ILE A 130 16.21 -10.10 16.62
CA ILE A 130 15.47 -9.28 17.57
C ILE A 130 16.31 -8.08 18.03
N ASP A 131 17.56 -8.31 18.41
CA ASP A 131 18.47 -7.26 18.89
C ASP A 131 18.71 -6.20 17.79
N THR A 132 18.97 -6.62 16.55
CA THR A 132 19.24 -5.70 15.44
C THR A 132 17.99 -5.03 14.87
N ALA A 133 16.83 -5.69 14.92
CA ALA A 133 15.54 -5.09 14.60
C ALA A 133 15.22 -3.97 15.60
N LEU A 134 15.38 -4.24 16.90
CA LEU A 134 15.20 -3.24 17.95
C LEU A 134 16.17 -2.06 17.79
N GLU A 135 17.43 -2.32 17.44
CA GLU A 135 18.40 -1.27 17.14
C GLU A 135 17.92 -0.38 15.99
N MET A 136 17.47 -0.95 14.87
CA MET A 136 16.99 -0.18 13.72
C MET A 136 15.75 0.65 14.07
N VAL A 137 14.75 0.02 14.69
CA VAL A 137 13.51 0.70 15.09
C VAL A 137 13.82 1.88 16.01
N ARG A 138 14.68 1.69 17.02
CA ARG A 138 15.02 2.76 17.98
C ARG A 138 15.96 3.82 17.40
N LYS A 139 16.95 3.45 16.59
CA LYS A 139 17.91 4.38 15.96
C LYS A 139 17.21 5.38 15.05
N TYR A 140 16.20 4.92 14.31
CA TYR A 140 15.44 5.75 13.39
C TYR A 140 14.08 6.21 13.94
N ASN A 141 13.76 5.85 15.19
CA ASN A 141 12.56 6.27 15.95
C ASN A 141 11.23 5.83 15.32
N PHE A 142 11.21 4.66 14.71
CA PHE A 142 9.97 4.01 14.25
C PHE A 142 9.15 3.50 15.44
N ASP A 143 7.85 3.33 15.23
CA ASP A 143 6.90 2.87 16.25
C ASP A 143 6.76 1.34 16.28
N GLY A 144 7.37 0.62 15.34
CA GLY A 144 7.33 -0.84 15.33
C GLY A 144 8.00 -1.51 14.14
N LEU A 145 7.77 -2.81 14.04
CA LEU A 145 8.28 -3.70 13.01
C LEU A 145 7.12 -4.47 12.36
N ASP A 146 7.17 -4.59 11.04
CA ASP A 146 6.33 -5.48 10.25
C ASP A 146 7.17 -6.64 9.72
N ILE A 147 6.70 -7.87 9.88
CA ILE A 147 7.38 -9.07 9.36
C ILE A 147 6.70 -9.52 8.07
N ASP A 148 7.45 -9.59 6.98
CA ASP A 148 6.96 -10.04 5.67
C ASP A 148 7.79 -11.21 5.14
N TRP A 149 7.84 -12.31 5.89
CA TRP A 149 8.48 -13.54 5.43
C TRP A 149 7.57 -14.24 4.43
N GLU A 150 8.02 -14.32 3.17
CA GLU A 150 7.31 -14.96 2.07
C GLU A 150 7.92 -16.31 1.62
N TYR A 151 7.47 -17.47 2.09
CA TYR A 151 6.62 -17.70 3.27
C TYR A 151 7.21 -18.82 4.13
N PRO A 152 6.90 -18.89 5.44
CA PRO A 152 7.19 -20.07 6.25
C PRO A 152 6.74 -21.35 5.55
N ASN A 153 7.59 -22.38 5.49
CA ASN A 153 7.29 -23.67 4.86
C ASN A 153 6.97 -23.60 3.34
N ARG A 154 7.37 -22.54 2.64
CA ARG A 154 7.13 -22.39 1.20
C ARG A 154 8.41 -22.04 0.46
N TYR A 155 8.36 -22.29 -0.85
CA TYR A 155 9.42 -21.97 -1.81
C TYR A 155 10.78 -22.59 -1.43
N ASP A 156 11.78 -21.76 -1.17
CA ASP A 156 13.14 -22.14 -0.81
C ASP A 156 13.34 -22.31 0.71
N SER A 157 12.25 -22.47 1.48
CA SER A 157 12.29 -22.83 2.90
C SER A 157 13.26 -24.01 3.17
N VAL A 158 14.07 -23.88 4.22
CA VAL A 158 15.12 -24.86 4.58
C VAL A 158 14.61 -25.90 5.57
N TYR A 159 13.77 -25.49 6.52
CA TYR A 159 13.24 -26.36 7.58
C TYR A 159 11.79 -26.82 7.34
N GLY A 160 11.19 -26.41 6.20
CA GLY A 160 9.89 -26.90 5.75
C GLY A 160 8.81 -26.73 6.83
N PRO A 161 8.03 -27.78 7.18
CA PRO A 161 6.91 -27.66 8.12
C PRO A 161 7.28 -27.14 9.51
N ALA A 162 8.55 -27.28 9.94
CA ALA A 162 9.00 -26.73 11.22
C ALA A 162 8.96 -25.19 11.24
N ASP A 163 8.98 -24.53 10.07
CA ASP A 163 8.92 -23.07 9.96
C ASP A 163 7.63 -22.48 10.54
N VAL A 164 6.52 -23.22 10.53
CA VAL A 164 5.23 -22.77 11.11
C VAL A 164 5.39 -22.48 12.61
N ASN A 165 6.01 -23.42 13.33
CA ASN A 165 6.30 -23.25 14.75
C ASN A 165 7.46 -22.26 14.96
N ASN A 166 8.52 -22.31 14.14
CA ASN A 166 9.65 -21.39 14.28
C ASN A 166 9.23 -19.92 14.10
N PHE A 167 8.31 -19.65 13.18
CA PHE A 167 7.72 -18.32 12.98
C PHE A 167 6.93 -17.88 14.22
N SER A 168 6.11 -18.78 14.78
CA SER A 168 5.36 -18.52 16.01
C SER A 168 6.29 -18.20 17.20
N VAL A 169 7.38 -18.95 17.35
CA VAL A 169 8.40 -18.71 18.39
C VAL A 169 9.13 -17.38 18.16
N LEU A 170 9.47 -17.05 16.92
CA LEU A 170 10.06 -15.76 16.58
C LEU A 170 9.14 -14.59 16.98
N LEU A 171 7.86 -14.65 16.62
CA LEU A 171 6.89 -13.61 16.96
C LEU A 171 6.70 -13.47 18.48
N LYS A 172 6.68 -14.59 19.20
CA LYS A 172 6.66 -14.59 20.67
C LYS A 172 7.85 -13.84 21.26
N GLU A 173 9.07 -14.20 20.86
CA GLU A 173 10.30 -13.59 21.38
C GLU A 173 10.41 -12.10 20.99
N LEU A 174 9.96 -11.73 19.78
CA LEU A 174 9.84 -10.32 19.36
C LEU A 174 8.87 -9.55 20.26
N ARG A 175 7.66 -10.09 20.49
CA ARG A 175 6.64 -9.45 21.34
C ARG A 175 7.15 -9.23 22.76
N GLU A 176 7.76 -10.25 23.36
CA GLU A 176 8.36 -10.17 24.70
C GLU A 176 9.43 -9.07 24.82
N GLU A 177 10.22 -8.85 23.76
CA GLU A 177 11.20 -7.77 23.73
C GLU A 177 10.54 -6.40 23.49
N PHE A 178 9.63 -6.32 22.53
CA PHE A 178 9.00 -5.07 22.08
C PHE A 178 8.05 -4.48 23.13
N ASP A 179 7.45 -5.31 23.99
CA ASP A 179 6.61 -4.87 25.11
C ASP A 179 7.37 -3.99 26.10
N LYS A 180 8.67 -4.20 26.25
CA LYS A 180 9.53 -3.38 27.12
C LYS A 180 9.64 -1.93 26.66
N TYR A 181 9.30 -1.67 25.40
CA TYR A 181 9.45 -0.38 24.74
C TYR A 181 8.12 0.18 24.20
N GLY A 182 7.02 -0.57 24.32
CA GLY A 182 5.72 -0.18 23.76
C GLY A 182 5.71 -0.13 22.23
N LEU A 183 6.53 -0.97 21.58
CA LEU A 183 6.61 -1.02 20.11
C LEU A 183 5.53 -1.93 19.51
N LEU A 184 5.07 -1.57 18.32
CA LEU A 184 4.15 -2.36 17.52
C LEU A 184 4.89 -3.54 16.86
N LEU A 185 4.19 -4.67 16.75
CA LEU A 185 4.62 -5.81 15.97
C LEU A 185 3.47 -6.29 15.07
N THR A 186 3.70 -6.23 13.76
CA THR A 186 2.71 -6.63 12.74
C THR A 186 3.33 -7.66 11.78
N ALA A 187 2.49 -8.28 10.96
CA ALA A 187 2.98 -9.11 9.87
C ALA A 187 2.10 -8.97 8.64
N ALA A 188 2.73 -8.92 7.47
CA ALA A 188 2.08 -9.24 6.21
C ALA A 188 1.97 -10.76 6.08
N ALA A 189 0.78 -11.25 5.75
CA ALA A 189 0.50 -12.68 5.68
C ALA A 189 -0.14 -13.07 4.36
N SER A 190 0.17 -14.28 3.90
CA SER A 190 -0.36 -14.80 2.63
C SER A 190 -1.88 -14.83 2.57
N SER A 191 -2.39 -14.71 1.35
CA SER A 191 -3.80 -14.55 1.02
C SER A 191 -4.64 -15.79 1.35
N VAL A 192 -4.68 -16.74 0.43
CA VAL A 192 -5.63 -17.87 0.39
C VAL A 192 -5.25 -19.00 1.34
N LYS A 193 -6.27 -19.77 1.76
CA LYS A 193 -6.14 -20.99 2.58
C LYS A 193 -5.03 -21.92 2.11
N LYS A 194 -4.88 -22.10 0.80
CA LYS A 194 -3.85 -22.98 0.21
C LYS A 194 -2.43 -22.60 0.64
N VAL A 195 -2.14 -21.33 0.91
CA VAL A 195 -0.83 -20.91 1.42
C VAL A 195 -0.86 -20.78 2.94
N ALA A 196 -1.84 -20.05 3.47
CA ALA A 196 -1.92 -19.73 4.88
C ALA A 196 -1.97 -20.97 5.79
N SER A 197 -2.71 -22.03 5.42
CA SER A 197 -2.80 -23.29 6.19
C SER A 197 -1.47 -24.06 6.28
N GLN A 198 -0.52 -23.78 5.39
CA GLN A 198 0.80 -24.42 5.38
C GLN A 198 1.85 -23.59 6.10
N SER A 199 1.59 -22.30 6.35
CA SER A 199 2.59 -21.34 6.81
C SER A 199 2.34 -20.83 8.22
N TYR A 200 1.10 -20.85 8.72
CA TYR A 200 0.74 -20.18 9.97
C TYR A 200 -0.11 -21.03 10.91
N ASP A 201 0.21 -20.95 12.20
CA ASP A 201 -0.73 -21.25 13.28
C ASP A 201 -1.44 -19.94 13.65
N ILE A 202 -2.60 -19.70 13.01
CA ILE A 202 -3.32 -18.41 13.08
C ILE A 202 -3.68 -18.02 14.53
N PRO A 203 -4.24 -18.91 15.38
CA PRO A 203 -4.49 -18.58 16.79
C PRO A 203 -3.23 -18.22 17.58
N VAL A 204 -2.08 -18.85 17.29
CA VAL A 204 -0.83 -18.58 18.01
C VAL A 204 -0.22 -17.25 17.56
N ILE A 205 -0.08 -16.99 16.26
CA ILE A 205 0.51 -15.73 15.78
C ILE A 205 -0.36 -14.52 16.17
N SER A 206 -1.69 -14.69 16.21
CA SER A 206 -2.63 -13.64 16.61
C SER A 206 -2.46 -13.19 18.06
N GLN A 207 -1.84 -14.00 18.93
CA GLN A 207 -1.55 -13.62 20.32
C GLN A 207 -0.43 -12.57 20.38
N TYR A 208 0.54 -12.64 19.46
CA TYR A 208 1.77 -11.85 19.51
C TYR A 208 1.73 -10.61 18.62
N LEU A 209 0.90 -10.62 17.58
CA LEU A 209 0.78 -9.49 16.66
C LEU A 209 -0.26 -8.47 17.15
N ASP A 210 0.03 -7.18 16.98
CA ASP A 210 -0.94 -6.10 17.20
C ASP A 210 -2.08 -6.19 16.18
N PHE A 211 -1.73 -6.44 14.91
CA PHE A 211 -2.65 -6.77 13.83
C PHE A 211 -1.93 -7.51 12.68
N ILE A 212 -2.71 -8.15 11.81
CA ILE A 212 -2.26 -9.00 10.70
C ILE A 212 -2.76 -8.39 9.40
N ASN A 213 -1.83 -8.00 8.54
CA ASN A 213 -2.10 -7.46 7.21
C ASN A 213 -2.22 -8.63 6.21
N VAL A 214 -3.44 -9.12 5.97
CA VAL A 214 -3.63 -10.24 5.05
C VAL A 214 -3.64 -9.73 3.62
N MET A 215 -2.70 -10.19 2.80
CA MET A 215 -2.48 -9.72 1.42
C MET A 215 -3.55 -10.25 0.46
N ALA A 216 -4.81 -9.80 0.56
CA ALA A 216 -5.94 -10.34 -0.22
C ALA A 216 -5.97 -9.88 -1.69
N TYR A 217 -4.84 -10.04 -2.37
CA TYR A 217 -4.55 -9.78 -3.78
C TYR A 217 -3.59 -10.88 -4.31
N ASP A 218 -3.11 -10.74 -5.54
CA ASP A 218 -2.31 -11.74 -6.26
C ASP A 218 -3.03 -13.10 -6.39
N MET A 219 -4.36 -13.08 -6.50
CA MET A 219 -5.21 -14.27 -6.64
C MET A 219 -4.98 -14.96 -7.99
N TYR A 220 -4.89 -14.14 -9.03
CA TYR A 220 -4.44 -14.53 -10.36
C TYR A 220 -3.34 -13.56 -10.79
N VAL A 221 -2.21 -14.12 -11.15
CA VAL A 221 -1.02 -13.40 -11.60
C VAL A 221 -0.69 -13.82 -13.03
N ALA A 222 0.14 -13.04 -13.70
CA ALA A 222 0.52 -13.22 -15.10
C ALA A 222 1.10 -14.60 -15.48
N THR A 223 1.53 -15.42 -14.53
CA THR A 223 2.05 -16.77 -14.76
C THR A 223 0.96 -17.85 -14.77
N ASN A 224 -0.27 -17.53 -14.37
CA ASN A 224 -1.40 -18.43 -14.54
C ASN A 224 -1.68 -18.66 -16.04
N PRO A 225 -2.08 -19.88 -16.45
CA PRO A 225 -2.34 -20.20 -17.86
C PRO A 225 -3.64 -19.60 -18.41
N VAL A 226 -4.36 -18.85 -17.58
CA VAL A 226 -5.64 -18.23 -17.89
C VAL A 226 -5.70 -16.85 -17.24
N THR A 227 -6.47 -15.95 -17.84
CA THR A 227 -6.81 -14.67 -17.23
C THR A 227 -7.60 -14.88 -15.94
N GLY A 228 -7.43 -13.98 -15.01
CA GLY A 228 -8.18 -13.96 -13.76
C GLY A 228 -7.95 -12.66 -13.02
N HIS A 229 -8.83 -12.37 -12.07
CA HIS A 229 -8.77 -11.10 -11.36
C HIS A 229 -7.66 -11.09 -10.31
N ASN A 230 -7.00 -9.94 -10.12
CA ASN A 230 -5.98 -9.75 -9.10
C ASN A 230 -6.57 -9.93 -7.69
N ALA A 231 -7.70 -9.28 -7.42
CA ALA A 231 -8.40 -9.33 -6.13
C ALA A 231 -9.92 -9.38 -6.31
N PRO A 232 -10.50 -10.46 -6.86
CA PRO A 232 -11.96 -10.58 -6.97
C PRO A 232 -12.60 -10.61 -5.56
N LEU A 233 -13.64 -9.81 -5.33
CA LEU A 233 -14.32 -9.77 -4.03
C LEU A 233 -15.05 -11.08 -3.75
N HIS A 234 -15.80 -11.56 -4.73
CA HIS A 234 -16.61 -12.78 -4.65
C HIS A 234 -16.29 -13.76 -5.78
N LYS A 235 -16.80 -14.97 -5.62
CA LYS A 235 -16.76 -16.02 -6.65
C LYS A 235 -17.50 -15.60 -7.92
N ASN A 236 -17.05 -16.13 -9.07
CA ASN A 236 -17.76 -15.99 -10.34
C ASN A 236 -18.48 -17.31 -10.72
N ALA A 237 -19.23 -17.30 -11.82
CA ALA A 237 -20.01 -18.46 -12.28
C ALA A 237 -19.17 -19.72 -12.57
N ASN A 238 -17.86 -19.60 -12.79
CA ASN A 238 -16.99 -20.74 -13.03
C ASN A 238 -16.52 -21.44 -11.73
N ASP A 239 -16.89 -20.90 -10.56
CA ASP A 239 -16.44 -21.35 -9.24
C ASP A 239 -17.61 -21.86 -8.36
N GLU A 240 -18.78 -22.17 -8.95
CA GLU A 240 -20.02 -22.46 -8.19
C GLU A 240 -19.89 -23.59 -7.16
N ASP A 241 -19.19 -24.67 -7.52
CA ASP A 241 -19.04 -25.90 -6.72
C ASP A 241 -17.84 -25.87 -5.74
N VAL A 242 -17.09 -24.77 -5.66
CA VAL A 242 -15.90 -24.66 -4.82
C VAL A 242 -16.27 -24.06 -3.46
N PRO A 243 -15.88 -24.67 -2.32
CA PRO A 243 -16.06 -24.08 -0.99
C PRO A 243 -15.40 -22.70 -0.92
N ILE A 244 -16.05 -21.75 -0.24
CA ILE A 244 -15.64 -20.35 -0.21
C ILE A 244 -14.21 -20.16 0.30
N GLU A 245 -13.80 -20.92 1.31
CA GLU A 245 -12.45 -20.88 1.87
C GLU A 245 -11.37 -21.46 0.94
N ASP A 246 -11.77 -22.23 -0.07
CA ASP A 246 -10.88 -22.79 -1.10
C ASP A 246 -10.81 -21.89 -2.35
N LEU A 247 -11.60 -20.80 -2.38
CA LEU A 247 -11.58 -19.82 -3.46
C LEU A 247 -10.39 -18.87 -3.35
N TYR A 248 -10.07 -18.30 -4.51
CA TYR A 248 -9.08 -17.25 -4.67
C TYR A 248 -9.78 -15.90 -4.77
N THR A 249 -10.48 -15.53 -3.69
CA THR A 249 -11.34 -14.35 -3.57
C THR A 249 -11.14 -13.67 -2.21
N VAL A 250 -11.44 -12.37 -2.14
CA VAL A 250 -11.28 -11.58 -0.91
C VAL A 250 -12.20 -12.09 0.21
N ASP A 251 -13.44 -12.45 -0.11
CA ASP A 251 -14.37 -13.03 0.86
C ASP A 251 -13.88 -14.36 1.42
N GLY A 252 -13.40 -15.26 0.56
CA GLY A 252 -12.81 -16.54 0.94
C GLY A 252 -11.59 -16.39 1.85
N VAL A 253 -10.74 -15.40 1.59
CA VAL A 253 -9.62 -15.06 2.49
C VAL A 253 -10.12 -14.62 3.86
N LEU A 254 -11.03 -13.65 3.92
CA LEU A 254 -11.54 -13.14 5.20
C LEU A 254 -12.22 -14.26 6.00
N GLU A 255 -13.07 -15.05 5.36
CA GLU A 255 -13.76 -16.17 6.02
C GLU A 255 -12.79 -17.24 6.51
N TYR A 256 -11.77 -17.58 5.72
CA TYR A 256 -10.73 -18.51 6.18
C TYR A 256 -10.02 -18.00 7.42
N TRP A 257 -9.47 -16.79 7.40
CA TRP A 257 -8.70 -16.24 8.53
C TRP A 257 -9.55 -16.11 9.80
N LEU A 258 -10.80 -15.66 9.68
CA LEU A 258 -11.74 -15.59 10.80
C LEU A 258 -12.10 -16.98 11.34
N SER A 259 -12.41 -17.94 10.46
CA SER A 259 -12.78 -19.31 10.86
C SER A 259 -11.61 -20.08 11.51
N GLN A 260 -10.36 -19.74 11.17
CA GLN A 260 -9.17 -20.29 11.81
C GLN A 260 -8.81 -19.61 13.13
N GLY A 261 -9.61 -18.65 13.61
CA GLY A 261 -9.45 -18.05 14.94
C GLY A 261 -8.63 -16.77 14.98
N CYS A 262 -8.45 -16.08 13.85
CA CYS A 262 -7.94 -14.70 13.89
C CYS A 262 -9.01 -13.77 14.51
N PRO A 263 -8.71 -13.03 15.58
CA PRO A 263 -9.63 -12.02 16.10
C PRO A 263 -9.90 -10.94 15.04
N SER A 264 -11.17 -10.60 14.79
CA SER A 264 -11.54 -9.61 13.78
C SER A 264 -10.91 -8.24 14.06
N GLU A 265 -10.78 -7.88 15.33
CA GLU A 265 -10.14 -6.64 15.80
C GLU A 265 -8.62 -6.60 15.57
N LYS A 266 -8.01 -7.70 15.13
CA LYS A 266 -6.61 -7.80 14.70
C LYS A 266 -6.47 -8.05 13.20
N LEU A 267 -7.55 -8.34 12.48
CA LEU A 267 -7.49 -8.63 11.06
C LEU A 267 -7.55 -7.33 10.24
N VAL A 268 -6.61 -7.14 9.32
CA VAL A 268 -6.56 -6.02 8.37
C VAL A 268 -6.66 -6.58 6.95
N LEU A 269 -7.61 -6.07 6.16
CA LEU A 269 -7.79 -6.49 4.78
C LEU A 269 -6.80 -5.78 3.85
N GLY A 270 -5.89 -6.51 3.21
CA GLY A 270 -5.03 -5.99 2.15
C GLY A 270 -5.77 -5.81 0.83
N VAL A 271 -5.58 -4.66 0.17
CA VAL A 271 -6.12 -4.36 -1.17
C VAL A 271 -5.03 -3.79 -2.09
N PRO A 272 -5.08 -4.09 -3.40
CA PRO A 272 -4.05 -3.66 -4.33
C PRO A 272 -4.36 -2.27 -4.92
N LEU A 273 -3.32 -1.47 -5.15
CA LEU A 273 -3.35 -0.22 -5.93
C LEU A 273 -2.67 -0.41 -7.31
N TYR A 274 -2.62 -1.67 -7.76
CA TYR A 274 -2.06 -2.11 -9.03
C TYR A 274 -2.93 -3.23 -9.62
N GLY A 275 -2.71 -3.51 -10.90
CA GLY A 275 -3.35 -4.58 -11.64
C GLY A 275 -2.37 -5.61 -12.18
N HIS A 276 -2.91 -6.76 -12.59
CA HIS A 276 -2.19 -7.77 -13.34
C HIS A 276 -2.55 -7.75 -14.81
N THR A 277 -1.54 -7.86 -15.66
CA THR A 277 -1.70 -7.86 -17.12
C THR A 277 -1.39 -9.25 -17.68
N PHE A 278 -2.22 -9.69 -18.61
CA PHE A 278 -2.14 -10.98 -19.26
C PHE A 278 -2.11 -10.78 -20.76
N LYS A 279 -1.40 -11.68 -21.44
CA LYS A 279 -1.44 -11.80 -22.88
C LYS A 279 -2.36 -12.96 -23.28
N LEU A 280 -3.46 -12.65 -23.95
CA LEU A 280 -4.43 -13.60 -24.45
C LEU A 280 -3.84 -14.44 -25.58
N THR A 281 -4.19 -15.72 -25.61
CA THR A 281 -3.86 -16.60 -26.75
C THR A 281 -4.74 -16.28 -27.96
N ASN A 282 -5.97 -15.82 -27.72
CA ASN A 282 -6.93 -15.43 -28.75
C ASN A 282 -7.71 -14.18 -28.30
N ALA A 283 -7.49 -13.03 -28.94
CA ALA A 283 -8.16 -11.77 -28.59
C ALA A 283 -9.71 -11.81 -28.62
N LYS A 284 -10.30 -12.78 -29.34
CA LYS A 284 -11.76 -12.98 -29.39
C LYS A 284 -12.31 -13.71 -28.15
N ASP A 285 -11.45 -14.41 -27.43
CA ASP A 285 -11.76 -15.04 -26.15
C ASP A 285 -11.09 -14.21 -25.06
N ASN A 286 -11.85 -13.29 -24.48
CA ASN A 286 -11.34 -12.23 -23.60
C ASN A 286 -12.12 -12.11 -22.29
N GLY A 287 -12.87 -13.16 -21.96
CA GLY A 287 -13.53 -13.28 -20.66
C GLY A 287 -12.54 -13.61 -19.54
N VAL A 288 -13.07 -13.68 -18.33
CA VAL A 288 -12.35 -14.27 -17.18
C VAL A 288 -12.12 -15.75 -17.49
N LYS A 289 -10.94 -16.29 -17.12
CA LYS A 289 -10.48 -17.64 -17.45
C LYS A 289 -10.14 -17.91 -18.92
N ALA A 290 -10.09 -16.89 -19.76
CA ALA A 290 -9.60 -17.03 -21.13
C ALA A 290 -8.13 -17.47 -21.14
N LEU A 291 -7.73 -18.30 -22.10
CA LEU A 291 -6.36 -18.83 -22.18
C LEU A 291 -5.32 -17.72 -22.35
N SER A 292 -4.30 -17.71 -21.49
CA SER A 292 -3.19 -16.76 -21.53
C SER A 292 -1.87 -17.47 -21.84
N ASN A 293 -0.98 -16.80 -22.57
CA ASN A 293 0.38 -17.26 -22.87
C ASN A 293 1.46 -16.54 -22.04
N GLY A 294 1.07 -15.87 -20.95
CA GLY A 294 1.97 -15.26 -19.99
C GLY A 294 1.70 -13.76 -19.76
N PRO A 295 2.71 -13.02 -19.27
CA PRO A 295 2.55 -11.64 -18.87
C PRO A 295 2.17 -10.73 -20.05
N GLY A 296 1.20 -9.87 -19.79
CA GLY A 296 0.81 -8.78 -20.68
C GLY A 296 1.79 -7.62 -20.63
N ILE A 297 1.32 -6.47 -21.10
CA ILE A 297 2.08 -5.21 -21.12
C ILE A 297 2.58 -4.78 -19.75
N ALA A 298 3.76 -4.15 -19.73
CA ALA A 298 4.25 -3.37 -18.60
C ALA A 298 3.72 -1.93 -18.64
N GLY A 299 3.61 -1.32 -17.46
CA GLY A 299 3.49 0.14 -17.35
C GLY A 299 4.82 0.86 -17.67
N PRO A 300 4.77 2.14 -18.06
CA PRO A 300 5.96 2.92 -18.46
C PRO A 300 6.93 3.26 -17.31
N TYR A 301 6.51 3.12 -16.05
CA TYR A 301 7.27 3.48 -14.86
C TYR A 301 7.63 2.27 -13.98
N THR A 302 6.67 1.37 -13.74
CA THR A 302 6.90 0.08 -13.06
C THR A 302 7.76 -0.86 -13.91
N ALA A 303 7.69 -0.70 -15.24
CA ALA A 303 8.56 -1.34 -16.23
C ALA A 303 8.68 -2.87 -16.08
N THR A 304 7.63 -3.51 -15.57
CA THR A 304 7.59 -4.94 -15.30
C THR A 304 6.40 -5.57 -16.04
N ASN A 305 6.67 -6.47 -16.98
CA ASN A 305 5.59 -7.16 -17.69
C ASN A 305 4.75 -7.99 -16.72
N GLY A 306 3.43 -7.96 -16.88
CA GLY A 306 2.50 -8.69 -16.03
C GLY A 306 1.93 -7.90 -14.84
N VAL A 307 2.43 -6.69 -14.59
CA VAL A 307 1.98 -5.80 -13.50
C VAL A 307 1.87 -4.38 -14.04
N ILE A 308 0.88 -3.62 -13.56
CA ILE A 308 0.70 -2.21 -13.90
C ILE A 308 0.17 -1.43 -12.69
N GLY A 309 0.82 -0.32 -12.31
CA GLY A 309 0.31 0.56 -11.25
C GLY A 309 -0.97 1.28 -11.69
N TYR A 310 -1.86 1.62 -10.76
CA TYR A 310 -3.08 2.35 -11.11
C TYR A 310 -2.80 3.70 -11.78
N ASN A 311 -1.78 4.43 -11.33
CA ASN A 311 -1.31 5.67 -11.96
C ASN A 311 -0.90 5.52 -13.43
N GLU A 312 -0.40 4.35 -13.82
CA GLU A 312 -0.04 4.02 -15.21
C GLU A 312 -1.28 3.63 -16.01
N LEU A 313 -2.12 2.80 -15.40
CA LEU A 313 -3.34 2.27 -15.99
C LEU A 313 -4.31 3.40 -16.36
N CYS A 314 -4.61 4.29 -15.42
CA CYS A 314 -5.57 5.36 -15.62
C CYS A 314 -5.10 6.35 -16.71
N GLN A 315 -3.79 6.61 -16.80
CA GLN A 315 -3.22 7.41 -17.88
C GLN A 315 -3.39 6.73 -19.24
N LYS A 316 -3.23 5.40 -19.27
CA LYS A 316 -3.40 4.60 -20.49
C LYS A 316 -4.84 4.68 -20.99
N PHE A 317 -5.82 4.56 -20.09
CA PHE A 317 -7.24 4.69 -20.42
C PHE A 317 -7.63 6.10 -20.89
N GLY A 318 -6.95 7.15 -20.40
CA GLY A 318 -7.17 8.51 -20.89
C GLY A 318 -6.63 8.77 -22.31
N LYS A 319 -5.65 7.99 -22.76
CA LYS A 319 -4.93 8.19 -24.04
C LYS A 319 -5.29 7.19 -25.13
N GLU A 320 -5.83 6.04 -24.75
CA GLU A 320 -6.06 4.92 -25.65
C GLU A 320 -7.48 4.38 -25.52
N SER A 321 -8.00 3.82 -26.60
CA SER A 321 -9.30 3.12 -26.58
C SER A 321 -9.13 1.71 -26.03
N TRP A 322 -9.72 1.48 -24.86
CA TRP A 322 -9.81 0.17 -24.19
C TRP A 322 -11.27 -0.25 -24.06
N ASN A 323 -11.54 -1.55 -24.16
CA ASN A 323 -12.84 -2.10 -23.77
C ASN A 323 -12.84 -2.30 -22.25
N LEU A 324 -13.43 -1.36 -21.53
CA LEU A 324 -13.58 -1.40 -20.08
C LEU A 324 -14.82 -2.23 -19.73
N LEU A 325 -14.61 -3.29 -18.96
CA LEU A 325 -15.61 -4.28 -18.59
C LEU A 325 -15.65 -4.38 -17.07
N TYR A 326 -16.79 -4.81 -16.54
CA TYR A 326 -16.97 -5.00 -15.10
C TYR A 326 -17.51 -6.39 -14.84
N ASP A 327 -16.88 -7.12 -13.92
CA ASP A 327 -17.37 -8.41 -13.45
C ASP A 327 -18.34 -8.17 -12.29
N ASP A 328 -19.63 -8.16 -12.59
CA ASP A 328 -20.69 -7.94 -11.61
C ASP A 328 -20.73 -8.97 -10.48
N SER A 329 -20.20 -10.18 -10.71
CA SER A 329 -20.14 -11.21 -9.67
C SER A 329 -18.96 -10.95 -8.75
N ALA A 330 -17.77 -10.75 -9.33
CA ALA A 330 -16.54 -10.54 -8.58
C ALA A 330 -16.36 -9.10 -8.04
N LYS A 331 -17.22 -8.16 -8.44
CA LYS A 331 -17.19 -6.73 -8.06
C LYS A 331 -15.87 -6.03 -8.37
N VAL A 332 -15.28 -6.35 -9.53
CA VAL A 332 -14.02 -5.77 -9.98
C VAL A 332 -14.03 -5.48 -11.47
N PRO A 333 -13.35 -4.40 -11.91
CA PRO A 333 -13.21 -4.10 -13.32
C PRO A 333 -12.09 -4.92 -13.97
N TYR A 334 -12.17 -5.02 -15.29
CA TYR A 334 -11.07 -5.48 -16.14
C TYR A 334 -11.12 -4.78 -17.50
N ALA A 335 -9.99 -4.69 -18.18
CA ALA A 335 -9.88 -4.00 -19.46
C ALA A 335 -9.25 -4.88 -20.53
N VAL A 336 -9.72 -4.75 -21.77
CA VAL A 336 -9.22 -5.52 -22.91
C VAL A 336 -8.88 -4.59 -24.07
N GLN A 337 -7.72 -4.81 -24.69
CA GLN A 337 -7.33 -4.19 -25.95
C GLN A 337 -6.44 -5.14 -26.74
N ASN A 338 -6.92 -5.56 -27.92
CA ASN A 338 -6.28 -6.61 -28.71
C ASN A 338 -6.09 -7.90 -27.88
N ASP A 339 -4.86 -8.38 -27.77
CA ASP A 339 -4.47 -9.52 -26.96
C ASP A 339 -4.08 -9.14 -25.51
N ASN A 340 -4.24 -7.88 -25.10
CA ASN A 340 -4.00 -7.48 -23.72
C ASN A 340 -5.27 -7.59 -22.90
N TRP A 341 -5.14 -8.18 -21.72
CA TRP A 341 -6.19 -8.28 -20.71
C TRP A 341 -5.64 -7.80 -19.38
N ILE A 342 -6.34 -6.90 -18.69
CA ILE A 342 -5.86 -6.28 -17.46
C ILE A 342 -6.94 -6.44 -16.39
N SER A 343 -6.62 -7.07 -15.27
CA SER A 343 -7.42 -6.96 -14.04
C SER A 343 -6.85 -5.85 -13.18
N TYR A 344 -7.73 -5.06 -12.57
CA TYR A 344 -7.34 -3.98 -11.67
C TYR A 344 -8.44 -3.70 -10.64
N ASP A 345 -8.12 -2.79 -9.73
CA ASP A 345 -9.06 -2.20 -8.78
C ASP A 345 -9.23 -0.70 -9.09
N ASP A 346 -10.44 -0.20 -8.99
CA ASP A 346 -10.77 1.23 -9.04
C ASP A 346 -11.43 1.70 -7.73
N ALA A 347 -11.83 2.97 -7.67
CA ALA A 347 -12.43 3.54 -6.47
C ALA A 347 -13.71 2.81 -6.03
N ASP A 348 -14.51 2.33 -6.98
CA ASP A 348 -15.79 1.66 -6.72
C ASP A 348 -15.54 0.23 -6.21
N SER A 349 -14.67 -0.54 -6.86
CA SER A 349 -14.34 -1.89 -6.41
C SER A 349 -13.64 -1.91 -5.05
N LEU A 350 -12.78 -0.93 -4.77
CA LEU A 350 -12.19 -0.77 -3.44
C LEU A 350 -13.22 -0.36 -2.40
N THR A 351 -14.17 0.52 -2.74
CA THR A 351 -15.27 0.89 -1.83
C THR A 351 -16.09 -0.34 -1.44
N GLU A 352 -16.45 -1.19 -2.40
CA GLU A 352 -17.17 -2.45 -2.16
C GLU A 352 -16.38 -3.40 -1.25
N LYS A 353 -15.07 -3.57 -1.50
CA LYS A 353 -14.18 -4.38 -0.65
C LYS A 353 -14.13 -3.86 0.79
N VAL A 354 -13.97 -2.56 0.97
CA VAL A 354 -13.93 -1.94 2.30
C VAL A 354 -15.26 -2.12 3.03
N GLN A 355 -16.39 -1.88 2.36
CA GLN A 355 -17.71 -2.08 2.94
C GLN A 355 -17.95 -3.55 3.30
N TYR A 356 -17.48 -4.50 2.48
CA TYR A 356 -17.52 -5.92 2.82
C TYR A 356 -16.70 -6.22 4.07
N ALA A 357 -15.46 -5.73 4.15
CA ALA A 357 -14.58 -5.93 5.29
C ALA A 357 -15.20 -5.38 6.59
N LEU A 358 -15.85 -4.20 6.53
CA LEU A 358 -16.52 -3.60 7.67
C LEU A 358 -17.68 -4.45 8.21
N LYS A 359 -18.41 -5.18 7.35
CA LYS A 359 -19.46 -6.12 7.79
C LYS A 359 -18.91 -7.26 8.66
N HIS A 360 -17.62 -7.58 8.51
CA HIS A 360 -16.90 -8.60 9.28
C HIS A 360 -16.12 -8.02 10.47
N ASN A 361 -16.35 -6.76 10.83
CA ASN A 361 -15.72 -6.07 11.95
C ASN A 361 -14.17 -6.07 11.90
N VAL A 362 -13.58 -6.17 10.71
CA VAL A 362 -12.12 -6.08 10.57
C VAL A 362 -11.62 -4.74 11.08
N THR A 363 -10.36 -4.70 11.52
CA THR A 363 -9.78 -3.56 12.24
C THR A 363 -9.28 -2.45 11.32
N GLY A 364 -9.15 -2.73 10.02
CA GLY A 364 -8.72 -1.76 9.04
C GLY A 364 -8.47 -2.34 7.66
N VAL A 365 -7.87 -1.53 6.80
CA VAL A 365 -7.48 -1.83 5.43
C VAL A 365 -5.99 -1.55 5.27
N MET A 366 -5.29 -2.45 4.58
CA MET A 366 -3.91 -2.29 4.17
C MET A 366 -3.87 -2.07 2.65
N VAL A 367 -3.01 -1.18 2.17
CA VAL A 367 -2.82 -0.96 0.74
C VAL A 367 -1.42 -1.33 0.29
N TRP A 368 -1.36 -2.09 -0.80
CA TRP A 368 -0.13 -2.32 -1.56
C TRP A 368 -0.29 -1.75 -2.97
N SER A 369 0.40 -0.67 -3.34
CA SER A 369 1.21 0.19 -2.50
C SER A 369 1.00 1.65 -2.88
N ILE A 370 1.24 2.56 -1.92
CA ILE A 370 0.89 3.99 -2.01
C ILE A 370 1.49 4.66 -3.26
N GLU A 371 2.67 4.23 -3.71
CA GLU A 371 3.34 4.80 -4.88
C GLU A 371 2.72 4.42 -6.24
N THR A 372 1.69 3.57 -6.25
CA THR A 372 0.99 3.14 -7.47
C THR A 372 -0.42 3.70 -7.60
N ASP A 373 -0.93 4.39 -6.57
CA ASP A 373 -2.12 5.25 -6.71
C ASP A 373 -1.81 6.45 -7.63
N ASP A 374 -2.83 7.16 -8.11
CA ASP A 374 -2.64 8.42 -8.86
C ASP A 374 -2.27 9.59 -7.92
N PHE A 375 -1.11 9.48 -7.29
CA PHE A 375 -0.58 10.42 -6.29
C PHE A 375 -0.25 11.82 -6.86
N ARG A 376 -0.32 11.99 -8.18
CA ARG A 376 -0.08 13.27 -8.86
C ARG A 376 -1.35 13.89 -9.46
N ALA A 377 -2.52 13.29 -9.24
CA ALA A 377 -3.80 13.73 -9.81
C ALA A 377 -3.75 13.89 -11.35
N ILE A 378 -3.10 12.95 -12.05
CA ILE A 378 -2.97 12.98 -13.52
C ILE A 378 -4.25 12.49 -14.18
N CYS A 379 -4.98 11.59 -13.55
CA CYS A 379 -6.19 10.96 -14.09
C CYS A 379 -7.48 11.56 -13.50
N GLN A 380 -7.41 12.04 -12.27
CA GLN A 380 -8.54 12.62 -11.54
C GLN A 380 -8.25 14.07 -11.10
N ASP A 381 -9.21 14.71 -10.42
CA ASP A 381 -9.08 16.07 -9.89
C ASP A 381 -8.33 16.12 -8.53
N GLU A 382 -8.33 15.01 -7.79
CA GLU A 382 -7.62 14.87 -6.51
C GLU A 382 -6.50 13.82 -6.57
N ASP A 383 -5.46 14.01 -5.77
CA ASP A 383 -4.38 13.05 -5.57
C ASP A 383 -4.88 11.82 -4.82
N TYR A 384 -4.24 10.67 -5.00
CA TYR A 384 -4.57 9.44 -4.26
C TYR A 384 -6.06 9.02 -4.32
N PRO A 385 -6.71 8.98 -5.50
CA PRO A 385 -8.14 8.72 -5.61
C PRO A 385 -8.54 7.38 -5.01
N LEU A 386 -7.70 6.34 -5.12
CA LEU A 386 -8.02 5.02 -4.55
C LEU A 386 -7.91 5.03 -3.03
N LEU A 387 -6.85 5.61 -2.47
CA LEU A 387 -6.68 5.71 -1.02
C LEU A 387 -7.73 6.63 -0.39
N ARG A 388 -8.17 7.68 -1.08
CA ARG A 388 -9.30 8.52 -0.66
C ARG A 388 -10.62 7.74 -0.66
N ALA A 389 -10.89 6.94 -1.69
CA ALA A 389 -12.07 6.07 -1.72
C ALA A 389 -12.09 5.11 -0.51
N ILE A 390 -10.94 4.49 -0.19
CA ILE A 390 -10.80 3.64 1.00
C ILE A 390 -11.10 4.41 2.28
N ASN A 391 -10.53 5.60 2.45
CA ASN A 391 -10.76 6.44 3.64
C ASN A 391 -12.23 6.83 3.79
N ASN A 392 -12.87 7.25 2.70
CA ASN A 392 -14.28 7.62 2.67
C ASN A 392 -15.17 6.42 3.02
N ALA A 393 -14.87 5.24 2.46
CA ALA A 393 -15.60 4.01 2.75
C ALA A 393 -15.44 3.55 4.21
N LEU A 394 -14.31 3.87 4.84
CA LEU A 394 -14.08 3.67 6.28
C LEU A 394 -14.75 4.73 7.17
N GLY A 395 -15.36 5.77 6.58
CA GLY A 395 -15.94 6.89 7.30
C GLY A 395 -14.91 7.78 7.98
N ARG A 396 -13.68 7.84 7.45
CA ARG A 396 -12.63 8.73 7.96
C ARG A 396 -12.76 10.11 7.30
N ASP A 397 -12.91 11.15 8.12
CA ASP A 397 -12.87 12.54 7.67
C ASP A 397 -11.43 12.95 7.36
N VAL A 398 -10.93 12.59 6.18
CA VAL A 398 -9.62 13.08 5.73
C VAL A 398 -9.79 14.46 5.14
N VAL A 399 -9.59 15.48 5.98
CA VAL A 399 -9.54 16.87 5.50
C VAL A 399 -8.36 16.97 4.53
N ALA A 400 -8.63 17.40 3.29
CA ALA A 400 -7.57 17.73 2.34
C ALA A 400 -6.58 18.67 3.03
N PRO A 401 -5.25 18.49 2.89
CA PRO A 401 -4.30 19.41 3.47
C PRO A 401 -4.68 20.82 3.05
N SER A 402 -4.98 21.69 4.02
CA SER A 402 -5.07 23.12 3.78
C SER A 402 -3.70 23.56 3.29
N ILE A 403 -3.48 23.51 1.98
CA ILE A 403 -2.37 24.21 1.35
C ILE A 403 -2.63 25.66 1.72
N THR A 404 -1.95 26.12 2.76
CA THR A 404 -1.93 27.54 3.09
C THR A 404 -0.74 28.05 2.30
N PRO A 405 -0.90 28.63 1.10
CA PRO A 405 0.22 29.23 0.45
C PRO A 405 0.48 30.51 1.25
N ALA A 406 1.54 30.51 2.06
CA ALA A 406 2.17 31.76 2.43
C ALA A 406 2.91 32.29 1.19
N HIS A 407 2.14 32.69 0.18
CA HIS A 407 2.63 33.48 -0.94
C HIS A 407 1.55 34.52 -1.31
N PRO A 408 1.91 35.81 -1.36
CA PRO A 408 0.96 36.86 -1.69
C PRO A 408 0.39 36.63 -3.09
N GLN A 409 -0.94 36.51 -3.20
CA GLN A 409 -1.66 36.55 -4.47
C GLN A 409 -1.32 37.84 -5.20
N ILE A 410 -0.53 37.74 -6.28
CA ILE A 410 -0.46 38.78 -7.31
C ILE A 410 -1.70 38.60 -8.21
N PRO A 411 -2.41 39.67 -8.57
CA PRO A 411 -3.62 39.56 -9.38
C PRO A 411 -3.33 38.92 -10.74
N ALA A 412 -4.15 37.93 -11.12
CA ALA A 412 -4.12 37.27 -12.41
C ALA A 412 -4.25 38.31 -13.53
N THR A 413 -3.20 38.42 -14.34
CA THR A 413 -3.26 39.16 -15.61
C THR A 413 -3.53 38.12 -16.69
N THR A 414 -4.70 38.22 -17.32
CA THR A 414 -5.08 37.37 -18.46
C THR A 414 -4.09 37.56 -19.61
N VAL A 415 -3.16 36.62 -19.78
CA VAL A 415 -2.41 36.44 -21.02
C VAL A 415 -2.69 35.04 -21.53
N SER A 416 -3.46 34.96 -22.60
CA SER A 416 -3.69 33.72 -23.35
C SER A 416 -2.41 33.31 -24.09
N THR A 417 -1.44 32.78 -23.37
CA THR A 417 -0.33 32.04 -23.95
C THR A 417 -0.73 30.57 -24.00
N ILE A 418 -0.71 29.98 -25.19
CA ILE A 418 -0.95 28.54 -25.39
C ILE A 418 0.09 27.78 -24.56
N ILE A 419 -0.34 27.24 -23.43
CA ILE A 419 0.50 26.58 -22.41
C ILE A 419 1.04 25.24 -22.94
N CYS A 420 0.20 24.52 -23.69
CA CYS A 420 0.55 23.24 -24.28
C CYS A 420 0.80 23.35 -25.77
N LYS A 421 2.06 23.18 -26.18
CA LYS A 421 2.47 23.12 -27.59
C LYS A 421 2.45 21.70 -28.13
N GLU A 422 2.83 20.74 -27.28
CA GLU A 422 2.90 19.31 -27.59
C GLU A 422 2.66 18.49 -26.31
N ASP A 423 2.47 17.19 -26.49
CA ASP A 423 2.37 16.24 -25.38
C ASP A 423 3.71 16.18 -24.62
N GLY A 424 3.67 16.24 -23.30
CA GLY A 424 4.88 16.23 -22.46
C GLY A 424 4.92 17.39 -21.47
N PHE A 425 6.07 17.57 -20.83
CA PHE A 425 6.22 18.62 -19.82
C PHE A 425 6.65 19.95 -20.44
N GLN A 426 6.01 21.01 -19.99
CA GLN A 426 6.23 22.38 -20.42
C GLN A 426 6.43 23.25 -19.18
N ALA A 427 7.44 24.11 -19.19
CA ALA A 427 7.69 25.04 -18.10
C ALA A 427 6.47 25.95 -17.90
N ASN A 428 6.14 26.23 -16.64
CA ASN A 428 5.18 27.27 -16.33
C ASN A 428 5.87 28.64 -16.51
N PRO A 429 5.44 29.49 -17.46
CA PRO A 429 6.08 30.78 -17.70
C PRO A 429 5.87 31.79 -16.55
N GLU A 430 4.93 31.52 -15.64
CA GLU A 430 4.58 32.41 -14.54
C GLU A 430 5.18 32.00 -13.19
N ASP A 431 5.60 30.73 -13.05
CA ASP A 431 6.08 30.20 -11.78
C ASP A 431 7.10 29.06 -11.99
N CYS A 432 8.36 29.35 -11.66
CA CYS A 432 9.47 28.41 -11.77
C CYS A 432 9.32 27.15 -10.91
N SER A 433 8.51 27.21 -9.84
CA SER A 433 8.26 26.07 -8.95
C SER A 433 7.17 25.13 -9.46
N SER A 434 6.58 25.43 -10.62
CA SER A 434 5.58 24.61 -11.26
C SER A 434 5.82 24.44 -12.76
N PHE A 435 5.13 23.45 -13.31
CA PHE A 435 5.24 23.08 -14.71
C PHE A 435 3.94 22.42 -15.15
N TYR A 436 3.68 22.45 -16.45
CA TYR A 436 2.50 21.83 -17.02
C TYR A 436 2.87 20.48 -17.62
N TYR A 437 2.13 19.44 -17.25
CA TYR A 437 2.08 18.22 -18.05
C TYR A 437 0.92 18.32 -19.03
N CYS A 438 1.27 18.42 -20.30
CA CYS A 438 0.34 18.56 -21.40
C CYS A 438 0.01 17.19 -21.98
N ILE A 439 -1.27 16.84 -22.00
CA ILE A 439 -1.76 15.58 -22.56
C ILE A 439 -2.95 15.83 -23.47
N ARG A 440 -3.01 15.12 -24.59
CA ARG A 440 -4.21 15.09 -25.44
C ARG A 440 -5.35 14.33 -24.77
N ASP A 441 -6.53 14.93 -24.79
CA ASP A 441 -7.79 14.27 -24.46
C ASP A 441 -8.22 13.28 -25.56
N ALA A 442 -9.30 12.54 -25.32
CA ALA A 442 -9.89 11.60 -26.29
C ALA A 442 -10.32 12.26 -27.62
N ASN A 443 -10.47 13.59 -27.64
CA ASN A 443 -10.83 14.37 -28.83
C ASN A 443 -9.59 15.00 -29.52
N GLY A 444 -8.38 14.75 -29.01
CA GLY A 444 -7.12 15.24 -29.55
C GLY A 444 -6.71 16.65 -29.08
N ASN A 445 -7.45 17.28 -28.16
CA ASN A 445 -7.13 18.60 -27.61
C ASN A 445 -6.06 18.49 -26.52
N LEU A 446 -5.06 19.38 -26.54
CA LEU A 446 -4.05 19.43 -25.48
C LEU A 446 -4.63 20.09 -24.21
N VAL A 447 -4.65 19.35 -23.12
CA VAL A 447 -5.10 19.81 -21.80
C VAL A 447 -3.88 19.99 -20.88
N PRO A 448 -3.62 21.22 -20.39
CA PRO A 448 -2.57 21.45 -19.40
C PRO A 448 -2.99 20.95 -18.02
N LYS A 449 -2.16 20.11 -17.39
CA LYS A 449 -2.23 19.82 -15.95
C LYS A 449 -1.08 20.50 -15.22
N LEU A 450 -1.39 21.42 -14.31
CA LEU A 450 -0.38 22.09 -13.49
C LEU A 450 0.15 21.11 -12.43
N LEU A 451 1.46 20.97 -12.38
CA LEU A 451 2.20 20.17 -11.41
C LEU A 451 3.20 21.07 -10.70
N HIS A 452 3.47 20.77 -9.42
CA HIS A 452 4.43 21.51 -8.62
C HIS A 452 5.68 20.68 -8.36
N CYS A 453 6.82 21.34 -8.38
CA CYS A 453 8.07 20.72 -7.94
C CYS A 453 8.06 20.46 -6.44
N PRO A 454 8.63 19.33 -5.97
CA PRO A 454 8.74 19.07 -4.54
C PRO A 454 9.58 20.14 -3.82
N ALA A 455 9.11 20.56 -2.63
CA ALA A 455 9.83 21.48 -1.75
C ALA A 455 10.24 22.82 -2.43
N ASN A 456 11.52 23.19 -2.36
CA ASN A 456 12.07 24.45 -2.88
C ASN A 456 12.79 24.27 -4.24
N LEU A 457 12.45 23.22 -5.00
CA LEU A 457 13.00 22.95 -6.32
C LEU A 457 12.25 23.75 -7.40
N VAL A 458 12.90 23.97 -8.54
CA VAL A 458 12.33 24.62 -9.73
C VAL A 458 12.40 23.69 -10.94
N TRP A 459 11.50 23.89 -11.89
CA TRP A 459 11.38 23.06 -13.08
C TRP A 459 12.50 23.33 -14.09
N ASP A 460 13.31 22.31 -14.37
CA ASP A 460 14.34 22.31 -15.41
C ASP A 460 13.77 21.75 -16.72
N GLN A 461 13.37 22.65 -17.63
CA GLN A 461 12.83 22.26 -18.94
C GLN A 461 13.85 21.46 -19.78
N THR A 462 15.15 21.67 -19.59
CA THR A 462 16.18 20.99 -20.39
C THR A 462 16.31 19.53 -19.98
N ASN A 463 16.34 19.28 -18.67
CA ASN A 463 16.49 17.94 -18.11
C ASN A 463 15.16 17.24 -17.80
N GLN A 464 14.03 17.95 -17.93
CA GLN A 464 12.68 17.46 -17.66
C GLN A 464 12.53 16.93 -16.22
N ILE A 465 13.12 17.65 -15.25
CA ILE A 465 13.13 17.30 -13.82
C ILE A 465 12.95 18.55 -12.95
N CYS A 466 12.58 18.36 -11.69
CA CYS A 466 12.70 19.40 -10.68
C CYS A 466 14.13 19.42 -10.12
N ASN A 467 14.79 20.57 -10.18
CA ASN A 467 16.19 20.74 -9.85
C ASN A 467 16.40 21.95 -8.92
N TYR A 468 17.60 22.13 -8.37
CA TYR A 468 17.88 23.25 -7.49
C TYR A 468 17.88 24.58 -8.25
N PRO A 469 17.40 25.69 -7.64
CA PRO A 469 17.30 27.00 -8.32
C PRO A 469 18.60 27.54 -8.91
N ASP A 470 19.75 27.18 -8.37
CA ASP A 470 21.07 27.59 -8.86
C ASP A 470 21.52 26.82 -10.12
N GLN A 471 20.84 25.73 -10.47
CA GLN A 471 21.15 24.86 -11.62
C GLN A 471 20.22 25.09 -12.81
N VAL A 472 19.20 25.95 -12.68
CA VAL A 472 18.16 26.14 -13.69
C VAL A 472 18.02 27.61 -14.02
N ILE A 473 17.99 27.93 -15.32
CA ILE A 473 17.59 29.25 -15.77
C ILE A 473 16.07 29.23 -15.92
N CYS A 474 15.42 29.79 -14.91
CA CYS A 474 14.08 30.34 -15.02
C CYS A 474 14.22 31.85 -15.31
#